data_AF-A0A7X0L3P2-F1
#
_entry.id   AF-A0A7X0L3P2-F1
#
_cell.length_a   1.000
_cell.length_b   1.000
_cell.length_c   1.000
_cell.angle_alpha   90.00
_cell.angle_beta   90.00
_cell.angle_gamma   90.00
#
_symmetry.space_group_name_H-M   'P 1'
#
loop_
_entity.id
_entity.type
_entity.pdbx_description
1 polymer ?
#
loop_
_entity_poly.entity_id
_entity_poly.type
_entity_poly.pdbx_seq_one_letter_code
_entity_poly.pdbx_strand_id
1 'polypeptide(L)'
;MTLNETIARLRAGHLMVRDAQEWDELSTNLGRAYDSKDEELVEELRPSFLQSWRTVTRYVLRDTLDAAGIAVTDPRHPWGIATLTANGTSCEPLLCHAGEADRERAEAAIYGGLHLLTFAAILTNYADCLTRLFDEQD
;
A
#
# COMPACT_ATOMS: atom_id res chain seq x y z
N MET A 1 -1.34 -1.35 22.11
CA MET A 1 -1.92 -2.32 21.15
C MET A 1 -0.81 -3.27 20.73
N THR A 2 -1.09 -4.54 20.42
CA THR A 2 -0.04 -5.47 19.93
C THR A 2 0.12 -5.42 18.41
N LEU A 3 1.24 -5.91 17.89
CA LEU A 3 1.47 -6.08 16.45
C LEU A 3 0.36 -6.89 15.78
N ASN A 4 0.01 -8.06 16.35
CA ASN A 4 -1.01 -8.96 15.80
C ASN A 4 -2.41 -8.32 15.79
N GLU A 5 -2.77 -7.58 16.84
CA GLU A 5 -4.04 -6.83 16.87
C GLU A 5 -4.07 -5.74 15.80
N THR A 6 -2.95 -5.03 15.62
CA THR A 6 -2.82 -3.97 14.62
C THR A 6 -2.95 -4.52 13.20
N ILE A 7 -2.27 -5.63 12.89
CA ILE A 7 -2.38 -6.33 11.60
C ILE A 7 -3.81 -6.81 11.35
N ALA A 8 -4.47 -7.40 12.35
CA ALA A 8 -5.85 -7.88 12.22
C ALA A 8 -6.84 -6.74 11.94
N ARG A 9 -6.71 -5.61 12.65
CA ARG A 9 -7.55 -4.42 12.44
C ARG A 9 -7.26 -3.75 11.11
N LEU A 10 -6.00 -3.73 10.67
CA LEU A 10 -5.61 -3.24 9.35
C LEU A 10 -6.31 -4.02 8.24
N ARG A 11 -6.22 -5.36 8.30
CA ARG A 11 -6.92 -6.25 7.35
C ARG A 11 -8.43 -6.02 7.38
N ALA A 12 -9.03 -5.96 8.58
CA ALA A 12 -10.46 -5.73 8.72
C ALA A 12 -10.89 -4.37 8.13
N GLY A 13 -10.12 -3.30 8.35
CA GLY A 13 -10.44 -1.97 7.83
C GLY A 13 -10.44 -1.91 6.29
N HIS A 14 -9.51 -2.60 5.62
CA HIS A 14 -9.57 -2.73 4.16
C HIS A 14 -10.77 -3.56 3.69
N LEU A 15 -11.09 -4.65 4.40
CA LEU A 15 -12.21 -5.54 4.08
C LEU A 15 -13.59 -4.93 4.36
N MET A 16 -13.67 -3.88 5.19
CA MET A 16 -14.91 -3.10 5.38
C MET A 16 -15.26 -2.24 4.16
N VAL A 17 -14.27 -1.88 3.35
CA VAL A 17 -14.46 -0.98 2.21
C VAL A 17 -14.66 -1.76 0.92
N ARG A 18 -13.90 -2.83 0.72
CA ARG A 18 -14.02 -3.77 -0.40
C ARG A 18 -13.55 -5.15 0.03
N ASP A 19 -14.15 -6.19 -0.52
CA ASP A 19 -13.65 -7.54 -0.27
C ASP A 19 -12.29 -7.78 -0.97
N ALA A 20 -11.66 -8.92 -0.65
CA ALA A 20 -10.33 -9.23 -1.20
C ALA A 20 -10.33 -9.37 -2.73
N GLN A 21 -11.41 -9.90 -3.30
CA GLN A 21 -11.53 -10.09 -4.75
C GLN A 21 -11.66 -8.73 -5.45
N GLU A 22 -12.49 -7.83 -4.92
CA GLU A 22 -12.64 -6.48 -5.45
C GLU A 22 -11.29 -5.71 -5.42
N TRP A 23 -10.49 -5.87 -4.36
CA TRP A 23 -9.14 -5.30 -4.32
C TRP A 23 -8.21 -5.89 -5.39
N ASP A 24 -8.24 -7.22 -5.58
CA ASP A 24 -7.44 -7.92 -6.58
C ASP A 24 -7.85 -7.57 -8.02
N GLU A 25 -9.15 -7.35 -8.25
CA GLU A 25 -9.68 -6.89 -9.54
C GLU A 25 -9.17 -5.49 -9.91
N LEU A 26 -9.05 -4.58 -8.94
CA LEU A 26 -8.47 -3.26 -9.18
C LEU A 26 -6.99 -3.35 -9.61
N SER A 27 -6.20 -4.17 -8.90
CA SER A 27 -4.80 -4.43 -9.29
C SER A 27 -4.71 -5.09 -10.66
N THR A 28 -5.59 -6.04 -10.95
CA THR A 28 -5.62 -6.76 -12.24
C THR A 28 -6.00 -5.84 -13.39
N ASN A 29 -7.02 -4.99 -13.24
CA ASN A 29 -7.47 -4.08 -14.28
C ASN A 29 -6.41 -3.04 -14.62
N LEU A 30 -5.80 -2.44 -13.60
CA LEU A 30 -4.72 -1.48 -13.81
C LEU A 30 -3.45 -2.17 -14.38
N GLY A 31 -3.14 -3.39 -13.93
CA GLY A 31 -2.05 -4.19 -14.46
C GLY A 31 -2.22 -4.49 -15.95
N ARG A 32 -3.44 -4.90 -16.36
CA ARG A 32 -3.77 -5.13 -17.77
C ARG A 32 -3.62 -3.87 -18.62
N ALA A 33 -4.02 -2.71 -18.12
CA ALA A 33 -3.85 -1.43 -18.82
C ALA A 33 -2.37 -1.11 -19.07
N TYR A 34 -1.50 -1.38 -18.10
CA TYR A 34 -0.04 -1.27 -18.29
C TYR A 34 0.49 -2.28 -19.31
N ASP A 35 0.09 -3.54 -19.21
CA ASP A 35 0.53 -4.61 -20.12
C ASP A 35 0.10 -4.33 -21.57
N SER A 36 -1.09 -3.77 -21.78
CA SER A 36 -1.61 -3.36 -23.09
C SER A 36 -1.10 -2.01 -23.57
N LYS A 37 -0.34 -1.28 -22.75
CA LYS A 37 0.14 0.09 -23.00
C LYS A 37 -1.00 1.08 -23.31
N ASP A 38 -2.11 0.92 -22.61
CA ASP A 38 -3.28 1.79 -22.75
C ASP A 38 -3.13 3.00 -21.81
N GLU A 39 -2.52 4.07 -22.33
CA GLU A 39 -2.22 5.28 -21.56
C GLU A 39 -3.46 5.96 -21.01
N GLU A 40 -4.53 6.05 -21.80
CA GLU A 40 -5.79 6.66 -21.40
C GLU A 40 -6.41 5.89 -20.22
N LEU A 41 -6.45 4.56 -20.33
CA LEU A 41 -6.97 3.72 -19.26
C LEU A 41 -6.08 3.73 -18.02
N VAL A 42 -4.76 3.84 -18.17
CA VAL A 42 -3.83 4.03 -17.03
C VAL A 42 -4.09 5.36 -16.33
N GLU A 43 -4.27 6.46 -17.09
CA GLU A 43 -4.57 7.78 -16.54
C GLU A 43 -5.92 7.80 -15.80
N GLU A 44 -6.90 7.04 -16.27
CA GLU A 44 -8.20 6.89 -15.61
C GLU A 44 -8.12 6.04 -14.33
N LEU A 45 -7.51 4.85 -14.41
CA LEU A 45 -7.56 3.86 -13.33
C LEU A 45 -6.57 4.15 -12.20
N ARG A 46 -5.37 4.66 -12.51
CA ARG A 46 -4.28 4.82 -11.53
C ARG A 46 -4.66 5.76 -10.37
N PRO A 47 -5.21 6.97 -10.59
CA PRO A 47 -5.53 7.87 -9.49
C PRO A 47 -6.54 7.26 -8.51
N SER A 48 -7.61 6.65 -9.03
CA SER A 48 -8.65 6.00 -8.23
C SER A 48 -8.12 4.80 -7.45
N PHE A 49 -7.27 3.98 -8.09
CA PHE A 49 -6.58 2.87 -7.43
C PHE A 49 -5.74 3.34 -6.24
N LEU A 50 -4.83 4.31 -6.46
CA LEU A 50 -3.96 4.84 -5.41
C LEU A 50 -4.77 5.51 -4.28
N GLN A 51 -5.75 6.34 -4.65
CA GLN A 51 -6.58 7.06 -3.69
C GLN A 51 -7.39 6.10 -2.81
N SER A 52 -7.89 5.01 -3.38
CA SER A 52 -8.65 4.01 -2.63
C SER A 52 -7.85 3.44 -1.46
N TRP A 53 -6.61 3.03 -1.70
CA TRP A 53 -5.74 2.47 -0.66
C TRP A 53 -5.34 3.54 0.38
N ARG A 54 -4.91 4.71 -0.09
CA ARG A 54 -4.50 5.84 0.77
C ARG A 54 -5.62 6.30 1.72
N THR A 55 -6.86 6.33 1.22
CA THR A 55 -8.02 6.78 1.99
C THR A 55 -8.33 5.83 3.14
N VAL A 56 -8.27 4.52 2.91
CA VAL A 56 -8.49 3.54 3.99
C VAL A 56 -7.46 3.73 5.09
N THR A 57 -6.18 3.81 4.74
CA THR A 57 -5.10 3.97 5.73
C THR A 57 -5.21 5.28 6.50
N ARG A 58 -5.48 6.38 5.80
CA ARG A 58 -5.50 7.72 6.40
C ARG A 58 -6.75 8.00 7.22
N TYR A 59 -7.90 7.41 6.89
CA TYR A 59 -9.18 7.76 7.51
C TYR A 59 -9.83 6.61 8.26
N VAL A 60 -9.83 5.40 7.71
CA VAL A 60 -10.45 4.23 8.36
C VAL A 60 -9.53 3.66 9.44
N LEU A 61 -8.23 3.61 9.16
CA LEU A 61 -7.24 2.99 10.05
C LEU A 61 -6.53 3.98 10.98
N ARG A 62 -6.85 5.27 10.91
CA ARG A 62 -6.18 6.32 11.68
C ARG A 62 -6.15 6.01 13.17
N ASP A 63 -7.31 5.83 13.78
CA ASP A 63 -7.40 5.59 15.24
C ASP A 63 -6.71 4.27 15.64
N THR A 64 -6.67 3.28 14.74
CA THR A 64 -5.97 2.02 14.99
C THR A 64 -4.45 2.23 15.01
N LEU A 65 -3.92 2.97 14.03
CA LEU A 65 -2.49 3.26 13.91
C LEU A 65 -2.04 4.24 15.00
N ASP A 66 -2.82 5.27 15.31
CA ASP A 66 -2.57 6.22 16.40
C ASP A 66 -2.54 5.48 17.75
N ALA A 67 -3.47 4.55 18.01
CA ALA A 67 -3.48 3.73 19.23
C ALA A 67 -2.33 2.70 19.32
N ALA A 68 -1.65 2.44 18.21
CA ALA A 68 -0.41 1.67 18.13
C ALA A 68 0.85 2.55 18.22
N GLY A 69 0.70 3.87 18.40
CA GLY A 69 1.83 4.80 18.44
C GLY A 69 2.47 5.06 17.08
N ILE A 70 1.74 4.82 15.99
CA ILE A 70 2.23 4.96 14.61
C ILE A 70 1.63 6.22 14.00
N ALA A 71 2.49 7.18 13.67
CA ALA A 71 2.11 8.36 12.92
C ALA A 71 1.97 8.02 11.42
N VAL A 72 0.94 8.56 10.78
CA VAL A 72 0.64 8.37 9.36
C VAL A 72 0.80 9.69 8.62
N THR A 73 1.66 9.72 7.60
CA THR A 73 1.86 10.88 6.72
C THR A 73 1.77 10.49 5.25
N ASP A 74 1.73 11.48 4.35
CA ASP A 74 1.61 11.24 2.92
C ASP A 74 2.84 10.46 2.39
N PRO A 75 2.63 9.44 1.54
CA PRO A 75 3.71 8.59 1.04
C PRO A 75 4.67 9.38 0.16
N ARG A 76 5.96 9.06 0.24
CA ARG A 76 7.00 9.62 -0.65
C ARG A 76 7.06 8.85 -1.96
N HIS A 77 6.86 7.54 -1.93
CA HIS A 77 6.88 6.72 -3.13
C HIS A 77 5.57 6.91 -3.94
N PRO A 78 5.62 7.01 -5.29
CA PRO A 78 4.42 7.17 -6.12
C PRO A 78 3.37 6.07 -5.93
N TRP A 79 3.83 4.86 -5.63
CA TRP A 79 3.01 3.67 -5.31
C TRP A 79 2.90 3.36 -3.81
N GLY A 80 3.41 4.25 -2.96
CA GLY A 80 3.28 4.13 -1.51
C GLY A 80 1.86 4.42 -1.07
N ILE A 81 1.41 3.72 -0.02
CA ILE A 81 0.09 3.89 0.57
C ILE A 81 0.11 4.97 1.65
N ALA A 82 1.13 4.96 2.51
CA ALA A 82 1.39 6.01 3.50
C ALA A 82 2.85 5.89 3.96
N THR A 83 3.39 6.95 4.56
CA THR A 83 4.59 6.83 5.40
C THR A 83 4.13 6.59 6.83
N LEU A 84 4.45 5.40 7.35
CA LEU A 84 4.20 4.98 8.72
C LEU A 84 5.45 5.21 9.56
N THR A 85 5.33 5.94 10.67
CA THR A 85 6.49 6.30 11.51
C THR A 85 6.23 5.99 12.97
N ALA A 86 7.17 5.32 13.62
CA ALA A 86 7.21 5.12 15.08
C ALA A 86 8.67 5.16 15.55
N ASN A 87 8.93 5.76 16.71
CA ASN A 87 10.26 5.82 17.35
C ASN A 87 11.43 6.29 16.46
N GLY A 88 11.15 7.16 15.47
CA GLY A 88 12.16 7.67 14.54
C GLY A 88 12.38 6.78 13.31
N THR A 89 11.80 5.59 13.26
CA THR A 89 11.82 4.70 12.10
C THR A 89 10.58 4.88 11.25
N SER A 90 10.77 4.83 9.93
CA SER A 90 9.73 5.03 8.95
C SER A 90 9.71 3.89 7.92
N CYS A 91 8.51 3.49 7.53
CA CYS A 91 8.30 2.50 6.48
C CYS A 91 7.16 2.94 5.55
N GLU A 92 7.23 2.53 4.29
CA GLU A 92 6.18 2.76 3.30
C GLU A 92 5.69 1.44 2.74
N PRO A 93 4.47 0.99 3.08
CA PRO A 93 3.87 -0.13 2.40
C PRO A 93 3.54 0.25 0.96
N LEU A 94 3.92 -0.61 0.01
CA LEU A 94 3.82 -0.36 -1.43
C LEU A 94 2.70 -1.18 -2.08
N LEU A 95 2.13 -0.64 -3.17
CA LEU A 95 1.12 -1.32 -4.00
C LEU A 95 1.71 -2.12 -5.16
N CYS A 96 3.03 -2.08 -5.33
CA CYS A 96 3.75 -2.74 -6.41
C CYS A 96 5.08 -3.31 -5.92
N HIS A 97 5.60 -4.31 -6.61
CA HIS A 97 7.04 -4.58 -6.64
C HIS A 97 7.67 -3.69 -7.72
N ALA A 98 8.64 -2.86 -7.34
CA ALA A 98 9.63 -2.39 -8.30
C ALA A 98 10.69 -3.50 -8.40
N GLY A 99 10.94 -4.04 -9.59
CA GLY A 99 12.12 -4.88 -9.79
C GLY A 99 13.37 -4.14 -9.28
N GLU A 100 14.32 -4.86 -8.68
CA GLU A 100 15.49 -4.31 -7.97
C GLU A 100 16.33 -3.27 -8.76
N ALA A 101 16.11 -3.14 -10.07
CA ALA A 101 16.78 -2.16 -10.93
C ALA A 101 16.19 -0.73 -10.91
N ASP A 102 14.97 -0.51 -10.40
CA ASP A 102 14.23 0.76 -10.65
C ASP A 102 13.75 1.50 -9.39
N ARG A 103 14.45 1.34 -8.25
CA ARG A 103 14.14 2.09 -7.00
C ARG A 103 14.17 3.62 -7.14
N GLU A 104 14.86 4.15 -8.16
CA GLU A 104 14.94 5.61 -8.41
C GLU A 104 14.02 6.10 -9.53
N ARG A 105 13.35 5.21 -10.26
CA ARG A 105 12.51 5.59 -11.42
C ARG A 105 11.25 4.75 -11.53
N ALA A 106 10.43 4.75 -10.48
CA ALA A 106 9.09 4.13 -10.53
C ALA A 106 8.21 4.69 -11.66
N GLU A 107 8.50 5.89 -12.17
CA GLU A 107 7.86 6.49 -13.35
C GLU A 107 8.43 5.99 -14.69
N ALA A 108 9.65 5.45 -14.75
CA ALA A 108 10.22 4.89 -15.99
C ALA A 108 9.82 3.43 -16.24
N ALA A 109 9.35 2.72 -15.20
CA ALA A 109 8.97 1.31 -15.28
C ALA A 109 7.57 1.04 -15.89
N ILE A 110 6.89 2.08 -16.38
CA ILE A 110 5.50 2.09 -16.86
C ILE A 110 5.21 1.02 -17.93
N TYR A 111 6.22 0.52 -18.66
CA TYR A 111 6.02 -0.45 -19.75
C TYR A 111 6.79 -1.77 -19.64
N GLY A 112 7.22 -2.17 -18.43
CA GLY A 112 7.80 -3.52 -18.28
C GLY A 112 8.33 -3.92 -16.91
N GLY A 113 8.20 -3.09 -15.87
CA GLY A 113 8.79 -3.39 -14.54
C GLY A 113 7.86 -3.21 -13.35
N LEU A 114 6.64 -2.70 -13.55
CA LEU A 114 5.69 -2.46 -12.47
C LEU A 114 4.76 -3.67 -12.28
N HIS A 115 5.00 -4.44 -11.22
CA HIS A 115 4.13 -5.55 -10.86
C HIS A 115 3.22 -5.16 -9.70
N LEU A 116 1.95 -4.87 -10.00
CA LEU A 116 0.94 -4.57 -8.97
C LEU A 116 0.69 -5.80 -8.09
N LEU A 117 0.54 -5.54 -6.81
CA LEU A 117 0.37 -6.56 -5.80
C LEU A 117 -1.10 -6.99 -5.68
N THR A 118 -1.30 -8.24 -5.32
CA THR A 118 -2.59 -8.73 -4.81
C THR A 118 -2.84 -8.17 -3.41
N PHE A 119 -4.11 -8.15 -2.98
CA PHE A 119 -4.54 -7.79 -1.65
C PHE A 119 -3.72 -8.50 -0.57
N ALA A 120 -3.54 -9.82 -0.71
CA ALA A 120 -2.75 -10.60 0.24
C ALA A 120 -1.28 -10.15 0.30
N ALA A 121 -0.65 -9.88 -0.85
CA ALA A 121 0.73 -9.41 -0.89
C ALA A 121 0.90 -7.98 -0.34
N ILE A 122 -0.08 -7.11 -0.55
CA ILE A 122 -0.10 -5.77 0.03
C ILE A 122 -0.19 -5.86 1.56
N LEU A 123 -1.04 -6.76 2.08
CA LEU A 123 -1.13 -6.99 3.53
C LEU A 123 0.16 -7.55 4.11
N THR A 124 0.87 -8.42 3.40
CA THR A 124 2.21 -8.87 3.81
C THR A 124 3.19 -7.68 3.85
N ASN A 125 3.19 -6.82 2.84
CA ASN A 125 4.04 -5.63 2.81
C ASN A 125 3.74 -4.67 3.98
N TYR A 126 2.47 -4.49 4.32
CA TYR A 126 2.05 -3.81 5.54
C TYR A 126 2.57 -4.48 6.81
N ALA A 127 2.42 -5.79 6.94
CA ALA A 127 2.86 -6.54 8.10
C ALA A 127 4.38 -6.47 8.29
N ASP A 128 5.15 -6.48 7.20
CA ASP A 128 6.60 -6.31 7.24
C ASP A 128 6.98 -4.90 7.74
N CYS A 129 6.27 -3.86 7.28
CA CYS A 129 6.43 -2.51 7.80
C CYS A 129 6.08 -2.42 9.29
N LEU A 130 4.94 -2.97 9.70
CA LEU A 130 4.50 -2.92 11.09
C LEU A 130 5.45 -3.70 12.01
N THR A 131 5.92 -4.86 11.58
CA THR A 131 6.91 -5.65 12.35
C THR A 131 8.14 -4.81 12.67
N ARG A 132 8.71 -4.12 11.67
CA ARG A 132 9.87 -3.23 11.89
C ARG A 132 9.57 -2.10 12.87
N LEU A 133 8.37 -1.53 12.81
CA LEU A 133 7.99 -0.42 13.70
C LEU A 133 7.73 -0.88 15.13
N PHE A 134 7.30 -2.13 15.34
CA PHE A 134 7.07 -2.71 16.66
C PHE A 134 8.34 -3.30 17.28
N ASP A 135 9.23 -3.90 16.49
CA ASP A 135 10.52 -4.42 16.97
C ASP A 135 11.42 -3.32 17.55
N GLU A 136 11.21 -2.06 17.17
CA GLU A 136 11.91 -0.90 17.71
C GLU A 136 11.12 -0.15 18.81
N GLN A 137 9.99 -0.71 19.27
CA GLN A 137 9.24 -0.23 20.44
C GLN A 137 9.60 -0.95 21.75
N ASP A 138 10.17 -2.15 21.66
CA ASP A 138 10.66 -2.95 22.80
C ASP A 138 12.10 -2.57 23.20
#